data_AF-A0A1C0U3M4-F1
#
_entry.id   AF-A0A1C0U3M4-F1
#
_cell.length_a   1.000
_cell.length_b   1.000
_cell.length_c   1.000
_cell.angle_alpha   90.00
_cell.angle_beta   90.00
_cell.angle_gamma   90.00
#
_symmetry.space_group_name_H-M   'P 1'
#
loop_
_entity.id
_entity.type
_entity.pdbx_description
1 polymer ?
#
loop_
_entity_poly.entity_id
_entity_poly.type
_entity_poly.pdbx_seq_one_letter_code
_entity_poly.pdbx_strand_id
1 'polypeptide(L)'
;MPRYANYQINPKQNTKNSHGKSSSSNFSSGYFSSSNNSLDDSLIRQQVKREFIWEGHMKEIEEASRLGNFAVSFRAAGGPTLRALGKGAAAKGHDILEKTIKPGSINKAYPKDEASNVIKKVQEAGIEGYVGHWDKKTGRLLGIYMSSGHGLSDEQVNGKIYPIDLNNLEASLSALKTKENWAALPFTGDYDMHDMISFTGQPHSVPSNSSEERKIIDRINRLVARSDPNRPFGDIEHNVIRHGAQVSYPAFAMDKEKEEIKKHGGIVKAVAEPGEFPVAIVSKGKWTIANNIDELNQFYNSIGAKMKVSWKPGAENPGFVSNPQRPGMARFSRKR
;
A
#
# COMPACT_ATOMS: atom_id res chain seq x y z
N MET A 1 7.73 -11.07 -16.25
CA MET A 1 6.93 -10.52 -15.14
C MET A 1 5.65 -11.35 -15.07
N PRO A 2 5.55 -12.34 -14.17
CA PRO A 2 4.45 -13.29 -14.20
C PRO A 2 3.12 -12.61 -13.82
N ARG A 3 2.08 -12.94 -14.59
CA ARG A 3 0.70 -12.46 -14.40
C ARG A 3 0.08 -13.20 -13.22
N TYR A 4 -0.47 -12.46 -12.26
CA TYR A 4 -1.29 -13.02 -11.19
C TYR A 4 -2.60 -13.56 -11.79
N ALA A 5 -2.79 -14.88 -11.75
CA ALA A 5 -4.01 -15.54 -12.21
C ALA A 5 -5.09 -15.47 -11.11
N ASN A 6 -6.20 -14.79 -11.39
CA ASN A 6 -7.39 -14.78 -10.55
C ASN A 6 -8.09 -16.13 -10.61
N TYR A 7 -8.10 -16.88 -9.51
CA TYR A 7 -8.97 -18.05 -9.34
C TYR A 7 -10.11 -17.73 -8.36
N GLN A 8 -11.32 -17.58 -8.91
CA GLN A 8 -12.58 -17.53 -8.18
C GLN A 8 -13.00 -18.95 -7.78
N ILE A 9 -13.30 -19.20 -6.50
CA ILE A 9 -14.00 -20.41 -6.05
C ILE A 9 -15.08 -20.01 -5.03
N ASN A 10 -16.31 -20.44 -5.32
CA ASN A 10 -17.52 -20.29 -4.51
C ASN A 10 -17.41 -20.98 -3.13
N PRO A 11 -17.79 -20.33 -2.02
CA PRO A 11 -17.84 -20.98 -0.71
C PRO A 11 -19.16 -21.71 -0.48
N LYS A 12 -19.10 -23.03 -0.25
CA LYS A 12 -20.18 -23.78 0.41
C LYS A 12 -20.06 -23.60 1.93
N GLN A 13 -21.19 -23.26 2.54
CA GLN A 13 -21.41 -23.10 3.97
C GLN A 13 -21.13 -24.40 4.74
N ASN A 14 -20.57 -24.27 5.94
CA ASN A 14 -20.80 -25.25 7.01
C ASN A 14 -20.72 -24.56 8.37
N THR A 15 -21.87 -24.49 9.02
CA THR A 15 -22.11 -24.04 10.39
C THR A 15 -21.81 -25.16 11.38
N LYS A 16 -21.05 -24.89 12.45
CA LYS A 16 -21.22 -25.58 13.73
C LYS A 16 -21.02 -24.61 14.89
N ASN A 17 -22.09 -24.47 15.66
CA ASN A 17 -22.15 -23.85 16.98
C ASN A 17 -21.42 -24.71 18.02
N SER A 18 -20.76 -24.07 18.97
CA SER A 18 -20.70 -24.59 20.35
C SER A 18 -20.57 -23.45 21.36
N HIS A 19 -21.48 -23.48 22.32
CA HIS A 19 -21.54 -22.61 23.50
C HIS A 19 -20.50 -23.03 24.53
N GLY A 20 -19.89 -22.04 25.20
CA GLY A 20 -19.06 -22.23 26.39
C GLY A 20 -19.13 -20.98 27.26
N LYS A 21 -19.62 -21.16 28.49
CA LYS A 21 -20.02 -20.11 29.44
C LYS A 21 -18.85 -19.31 30.03
N SER A 22 -19.22 -18.09 30.40
CA SER A 22 -18.53 -17.08 31.21
C SER A 22 -17.97 -17.56 32.55
N SER A 23 -16.86 -16.96 32.97
CA SER A 23 -16.63 -16.64 34.39
C SER A 23 -15.85 -15.33 34.50
N SER A 24 -16.41 -14.45 35.32
CA SER A 24 -15.98 -13.09 35.65
C SER A 24 -15.07 -13.11 36.89
N SER A 25 -14.01 -12.30 36.88
CA SER A 25 -13.42 -11.80 38.12
C SER A 25 -12.89 -10.37 37.94
N ASN A 26 -13.43 -9.48 38.77
CA ASN A 26 -13.09 -8.08 38.91
C ASN A 26 -11.69 -7.92 39.51
N PHE A 27 -10.89 -7.00 38.97
CA PHE A 27 -9.82 -6.35 39.73
C PHE A 27 -9.81 -4.84 39.47
N SER A 28 -9.66 -4.11 40.56
CA SER A 28 -10.00 -2.70 40.74
C SER A 28 -9.03 -1.73 40.06
N SER A 29 -9.65 -0.60 39.70
CA SER A 29 -9.10 0.68 39.30
C SER A 29 -7.86 1.17 40.07
N GLY A 30 -6.82 1.49 39.31
CA GLY A 30 -5.82 2.50 39.67
C GLY A 30 -5.93 3.66 38.69
N TYR A 31 -6.47 4.79 39.16
CA TYR A 31 -6.51 6.05 38.41
C TYR A 31 -5.08 6.61 38.31
N PHE A 32 -4.49 6.57 37.11
CA PHE A 32 -3.29 7.35 36.78
C PHE A 32 -3.36 7.86 35.32
N SER A 33 -3.41 9.20 35.19
CA SER A 33 -3.05 10.02 34.02
C SER A 33 -3.68 9.71 32.66
N SER A 34 -4.94 10.12 32.46
CA SER A 34 -5.65 10.05 31.17
C SER A 34 -5.35 11.22 30.21
N SER A 35 -4.63 12.26 30.63
CA SER A 35 -4.43 13.48 29.84
C SER A 35 -3.31 13.35 28.79
N ASN A 36 -2.15 12.79 29.14
CA ASN A 36 -1.01 12.68 28.22
C ASN A 36 -1.25 11.68 27.08
N ASN A 37 -1.93 10.55 27.34
CA ASN A 37 -2.24 9.56 26.30
C ASN A 37 -3.18 10.09 25.21
N SER A 38 -4.08 11.03 25.55
CA SER A 38 -5.07 11.55 24.59
C SER A 38 -4.48 12.51 23.55
N LEU A 39 -3.48 13.30 23.97
CA LEU A 39 -2.79 14.25 23.10
C LEU A 39 -1.86 13.51 22.13
N ASP A 40 -1.12 12.51 22.63
CA ASP A 40 -0.25 11.67 21.79
C ASP A 40 -1.06 10.86 20.77
N ASP A 41 -2.20 10.28 21.18
CA ASP A 41 -3.09 9.58 20.27
C ASP A 41 -3.66 10.52 19.19
N SER A 42 -3.98 11.77 19.54
CA SER A 42 -4.40 12.79 18.56
C SER A 42 -3.29 13.14 17.57
N LEU A 43 -2.06 13.36 18.05
CA LEU A 43 -0.91 13.69 17.20
C LEU A 43 -0.55 12.55 16.24
N ILE A 44 -0.56 11.31 16.72
CA ILE A 44 -0.34 10.11 15.89
C ILE A 44 -1.40 10.04 14.80
N ARG A 45 -2.69 10.18 15.15
CA ARG A 45 -3.76 10.17 14.15
C ARG A 45 -3.60 11.29 13.12
N GLN A 46 -3.20 12.48 13.55
CA GLN A 46 -2.93 13.61 12.66
C GLN A 46 -1.78 13.32 11.68
N GLN A 47 -0.73 12.64 12.12
CA GLN A 47 0.35 12.23 11.23
C GLN A 47 -0.09 11.12 10.27
N VAL A 48 -0.81 10.10 10.77
CA VAL A 48 -1.34 9.01 9.93
C VAL A 48 -2.19 9.56 8.80
N LYS A 49 -3.11 10.48 9.09
CA LYS A 49 -4.00 11.04 8.06
C LYS A 49 -3.31 11.91 7.01
N ARG A 50 -2.14 12.46 7.35
CA ARG A 50 -1.36 13.35 6.48
C ARG A 50 -0.46 12.57 5.53
N GLU A 51 0.09 11.45 5.99
CA GLU A 51 1.20 10.78 5.33
C GLU A 51 0.89 9.36 4.85
N PHE A 52 -0.03 8.66 5.52
CA PHE A 52 -0.19 7.21 5.36
C PHE A 52 -1.55 6.81 4.82
N ILE A 53 -2.63 7.26 5.46
CA ILE A 53 -4.01 6.82 5.19
C ILE A 53 -4.88 8.05 5.01
N TRP A 54 -5.84 8.03 4.08
CA TRP A 54 -6.78 9.14 3.96
C TRP A 54 -7.77 9.10 5.12
N GLU A 55 -8.07 10.25 5.72
CA GLU A 55 -8.88 10.35 6.95
C GLU A 55 -10.21 9.61 6.86
N GLY A 56 -10.87 9.62 5.68
CA GLY A 56 -12.14 8.93 5.44
C GLY A 56 -12.08 7.40 5.42
N HIS A 57 -10.89 6.78 5.44
CA HIS A 57 -10.70 5.33 5.54
C HIS A 57 -10.18 4.85 6.89
N MET A 58 -9.71 5.76 7.74
CA MET A 58 -8.99 5.39 8.97
C MET A 58 -9.88 4.58 9.92
N LYS A 59 -11.11 5.01 10.14
CA LYS A 59 -12.05 4.37 11.06
C LYS A 59 -12.38 2.94 10.63
N GLU A 60 -12.55 2.73 9.34
CA GLU A 60 -12.89 1.44 8.74
C GLU A 60 -11.70 0.48 8.82
N ILE A 61 -10.48 0.97 8.63
CA ILE A 61 -9.24 0.21 8.82
C ILE A 61 -9.03 -0.14 10.31
N GLU A 62 -9.30 0.78 11.22
CA GLU A 62 -9.26 0.54 12.67
C GLU A 62 -10.26 -0.56 13.08
N GLU A 63 -11.49 -0.46 12.58
CA GLU A 63 -12.51 -1.47 12.78
C GLU A 63 -12.12 -2.82 12.17
N ALA A 64 -11.51 -2.83 10.99
CA ALA A 64 -11.03 -4.04 10.33
C ALA A 64 -10.02 -4.77 11.21
N SER A 65 -9.04 -4.03 11.72
CA SER A 65 -7.99 -4.55 12.62
C SER A 65 -8.58 -5.11 13.92
N ARG A 66 -9.55 -4.42 14.53
CA ARG A 66 -10.22 -4.88 15.75
C ARG A 66 -11.04 -6.15 15.51
N LEU A 67 -11.90 -6.15 14.49
CA LEU A 67 -12.79 -7.29 14.21
C LEU A 67 -12.04 -8.50 13.66
N GLY A 68 -10.98 -8.26 12.90
CA GLY A 68 -10.15 -9.31 12.29
C GLY A 68 -9.06 -9.84 13.22
N ASN A 69 -8.86 -9.21 14.38
CA ASN A 69 -7.80 -9.53 15.33
C ASN A 69 -6.43 -9.64 14.64
N PHE A 70 -6.05 -8.57 13.95
CA PHE A 70 -4.76 -8.45 13.27
C PHE A 70 -4.15 -7.07 13.49
N ALA A 71 -2.86 -6.93 13.21
CA ALA A 71 -2.21 -5.65 13.00
C ALA A 71 -1.73 -5.54 11.55
N VAL A 72 -1.75 -4.34 10.99
CA VAL A 72 -1.11 -4.04 9.70
C VAL A 72 -0.28 -2.78 9.82
N SER A 73 0.81 -2.72 9.07
CA SER A 73 1.64 -1.53 8.95
C SER A 73 1.67 -1.04 7.51
N PHE A 74 1.75 0.27 7.32
CA PHE A 74 1.72 0.93 6.03
C PHE A 74 2.93 1.84 5.86
N ARG A 75 3.48 1.86 4.65
CA ARG A 75 4.44 2.88 4.23
C ARG A 75 3.70 4.17 3.90
N ALA A 76 4.43 5.29 3.92
CA ALA A 76 3.85 6.57 3.56
C ALA A 76 3.39 6.56 2.08
N ALA A 77 2.08 6.65 1.86
CA ALA A 77 1.50 6.85 0.54
C ALA A 77 1.82 8.26 -0.02
N GLY A 78 1.93 9.24 0.89
CA GLY A 78 2.22 10.64 0.61
C GLY A 78 0.97 11.45 0.24
N GLY A 79 0.98 12.74 0.60
CA GLY A 79 -0.15 13.66 0.44
C GLY A 79 -0.83 13.66 -0.94
N PRO A 80 -0.10 13.66 -2.07
CA PRO A 80 -0.73 13.60 -3.40
C PRO A 80 -1.57 12.33 -3.62
N THR A 81 -1.06 11.17 -3.23
CA THR A 81 -1.76 9.88 -3.32
C THR A 81 -3.01 9.90 -2.44
N LEU A 82 -2.90 10.40 -1.21
CA LEU A 82 -4.04 10.50 -0.29
C LEU A 82 -5.14 11.42 -0.82
N ARG A 83 -4.79 12.54 -1.46
CA ARG A 83 -5.75 13.43 -2.11
C ARG A 83 -6.45 12.75 -3.28
N ALA A 84 -5.72 12.01 -4.12
CA ALA A 84 -6.32 11.27 -5.23
C ALA A 84 -7.25 10.17 -4.72
N LEU A 85 -6.84 9.42 -3.70
CA LEU A 85 -7.70 8.45 -3.04
C LEU A 85 -8.98 9.11 -2.49
N GLY A 86 -8.86 10.23 -1.77
CA GLY A 86 -10.02 10.97 -1.26
C GLY A 86 -10.98 11.52 -2.34
N LYS A 87 -10.54 11.60 -3.61
CA LYS A 87 -11.37 11.94 -4.76
C LYS A 87 -11.99 10.72 -5.48
N GLY A 88 -11.81 9.53 -4.93
CA GLY A 88 -12.37 8.29 -5.47
C GLY A 88 -11.49 7.58 -6.51
N ALA A 89 -10.25 8.02 -6.73
CA ALA A 89 -9.36 7.43 -7.73
C ALA A 89 -9.17 5.91 -7.55
N ALA A 90 -9.11 5.18 -8.66
CA ALA A 90 -8.75 3.76 -8.67
C ALA A 90 -7.35 3.55 -8.09
N ALA A 91 -7.11 2.43 -7.40
CA ALA A 91 -5.82 2.11 -6.80
C ALA A 91 -5.11 1.05 -7.65
N LYS A 92 -3.86 1.32 -8.04
CA LYS A 92 -3.11 0.42 -8.92
C LYS A 92 -2.78 -0.90 -8.23
N GLY A 93 -2.84 -2.01 -8.97
CA GLY A 93 -2.26 -3.28 -8.54
C GLY A 93 -0.85 -3.49 -9.11
N HIS A 94 -0.34 -4.70 -8.99
CA HIS A 94 0.94 -5.11 -9.59
C HIS A 94 0.93 -5.13 -11.13
N ASP A 95 -0.22 -4.93 -11.76
CA ASP A 95 -0.38 -4.78 -13.21
C ASP A 95 0.15 -3.44 -13.73
N ILE A 96 0.25 -2.40 -12.88
CA ILE A 96 0.77 -1.08 -13.26
C ILE A 96 2.03 -0.74 -12.45
N LEU A 97 3.18 -0.94 -13.08
CA LEU A 97 4.50 -0.73 -12.47
C LEU A 97 4.94 0.74 -12.46
N GLU A 98 4.30 1.57 -13.27
CA GLU A 98 4.67 2.98 -13.44
C GLU A 98 4.40 3.81 -12.17
N LYS A 99 5.12 4.93 -12.08
CA LYS A 99 5.16 5.74 -10.86
C LYS A 99 4.08 6.80 -10.87
N THR A 100 3.58 7.09 -9.67
CA THR A 100 2.71 8.24 -9.42
C THR A 100 3.40 9.55 -9.79
N ILE A 101 2.64 10.47 -10.39
CA ILE A 101 3.02 11.86 -10.68
C ILE A 101 3.12 12.58 -9.34
N LYS A 102 4.34 12.79 -8.87
CA LYS A 102 4.66 13.50 -7.62
C LYS A 102 6.05 14.13 -7.73
N PRO A 103 6.39 15.11 -6.88
CA PRO A 103 7.67 15.81 -6.96
C PRO A 103 8.88 14.87 -7.04
N GLY A 104 8.89 13.81 -6.22
CA GLY A 104 9.98 12.82 -6.24
C GLY A 104 10.13 12.03 -7.54
N SER A 105 9.03 11.74 -8.27
CA SER A 105 9.09 11.08 -9.58
C SER A 105 9.51 12.07 -10.66
N ILE A 106 8.99 13.31 -10.61
CA ILE A 106 9.30 14.37 -11.58
C ILE A 106 10.77 14.77 -11.48
N ASN A 107 11.31 14.94 -10.27
CA ASN A 107 12.73 15.27 -10.05
C ASN A 107 13.69 14.16 -10.54
N LYS A 108 13.21 12.92 -10.71
CA LYS A 108 13.99 11.83 -11.30
C LYS A 108 13.89 11.81 -12.83
N ALA A 109 12.77 12.28 -13.37
CA ALA A 109 12.45 12.25 -14.79
C ALA A 109 12.95 13.50 -15.55
N TYR A 110 13.04 14.65 -14.87
CA TYR A 110 13.36 15.93 -15.49
C TYR A 110 14.64 16.55 -14.90
N PRO A 111 15.41 17.32 -15.70
CA PRO A 111 16.45 18.20 -15.19
C PRO A 111 15.93 19.15 -14.10
N LYS A 112 16.79 19.53 -13.15
CA LYS A 112 16.38 20.32 -11.96
C LYS A 112 15.71 21.67 -12.33
N ASP A 113 16.20 22.30 -13.38
CA ASP A 113 15.70 23.57 -13.94
C ASP A 113 14.32 23.42 -14.62
N GLU A 114 14.00 22.26 -15.20
CA GLU A 114 12.68 21.97 -15.76
C GLU A 114 11.69 21.45 -14.70
N ALA A 115 12.16 20.64 -13.75
CA ALA A 115 11.32 19.86 -12.84
C ALA A 115 10.37 20.73 -12.00
N SER A 116 10.84 21.90 -11.52
CA SER A 116 10.01 22.83 -10.73
C SER A 116 8.82 23.36 -11.52
N ASN A 117 9.02 23.66 -12.80
CA ASN A 117 7.94 24.10 -13.69
C ASN A 117 6.95 22.96 -13.98
N VAL A 118 7.44 21.75 -14.21
CA VAL A 118 6.59 20.57 -14.43
C VAL A 118 5.76 20.26 -13.19
N ILE A 119 6.33 20.32 -11.99
CA ILE A 119 5.61 20.14 -10.72
C ILE A 119 4.46 21.15 -10.62
N LYS A 120 4.74 22.43 -10.87
CA LYS A 120 3.71 23.48 -10.83
C LYS A 120 2.59 23.20 -11.84
N LYS A 121 2.94 22.88 -13.09
CA LYS A 121 1.97 22.55 -14.16
C LYS A 121 1.05 21.39 -13.78
N VAL A 122 1.59 20.28 -13.26
CA VAL A 122 0.75 19.12 -12.89
C VAL A 122 -0.12 19.37 -11.67
N GLN A 123 0.33 20.24 -10.75
CA GLN A 123 -0.44 20.66 -9.58
C GLN A 123 -1.59 21.58 -9.98
N GLU A 124 -1.34 22.59 -10.81
CA GLU A 124 -2.36 23.49 -11.36
C GLU A 124 -3.38 22.74 -12.23
N ALA A 125 -2.90 21.78 -13.02
CA ALA A 125 -3.77 20.89 -13.79
C ALA A 125 -4.54 19.89 -12.90
N GLY A 126 -4.22 19.75 -11.62
CA GLY A 126 -4.90 18.86 -10.69
C GLY A 126 -4.66 17.37 -10.95
N ILE A 127 -3.58 17.02 -11.67
CA ILE A 127 -3.23 15.64 -12.02
C ILE A 127 -2.09 15.06 -11.16
N GLU A 128 -1.54 15.84 -10.23
CA GLU A 128 -0.63 15.34 -9.20
C GLU A 128 -1.33 14.27 -8.33
N GLY A 129 -0.64 13.17 -8.07
CA GLY A 129 -1.16 12.04 -7.29
C GLY A 129 -1.72 10.89 -8.13
N TYR A 130 -1.92 11.04 -9.44
CA TYR A 130 -2.30 9.93 -10.32
C TYR A 130 -1.07 9.19 -10.88
N VAL A 131 -1.28 7.98 -11.39
CA VAL A 131 -0.24 7.16 -12.01
C VAL A 131 0.05 7.67 -13.41
N GLY A 132 1.28 8.14 -13.61
CA GLY A 132 1.74 8.63 -14.91
C GLY A 132 2.10 7.47 -15.83
N HIS A 133 1.98 7.74 -17.13
CA HIS A 133 2.65 6.98 -18.18
C HIS A 133 3.90 7.76 -18.61
N TRP A 134 5.07 7.16 -18.43
CA TRP A 134 6.36 7.78 -18.62
C TRP A 134 7.08 7.15 -19.80
N ASP A 135 7.63 7.99 -20.68
CA ASP A 135 8.41 7.56 -21.82
C ASP A 135 9.64 6.77 -21.36
N LYS A 136 9.83 5.57 -21.90
CA LYS A 136 10.92 4.67 -21.46
C LYS A 136 12.31 5.17 -21.84
N LYS A 137 12.43 6.02 -22.86
CA LYS A 137 13.73 6.50 -23.37
C LYS A 137 14.15 7.80 -22.71
N THR A 138 13.23 8.75 -22.62
CA THR A 138 13.45 10.10 -22.12
C THR A 138 13.04 10.28 -20.67
N GLY A 139 12.25 9.36 -20.11
CA GLY A 139 11.69 9.46 -18.77
C GLY A 139 10.54 10.46 -18.63
N ARG A 140 10.15 11.16 -19.71
CA ARG A 140 9.16 12.24 -19.67
C ARG A 140 7.73 11.71 -19.52
N LEU A 141 6.89 12.45 -18.83
CA LEU A 141 5.47 12.16 -18.66
C LEU A 141 4.71 12.37 -19.98
N LEU A 142 4.03 11.32 -20.44
CA LEU A 142 3.26 11.29 -21.70
C LEU A 142 1.76 11.09 -21.49
N GLY A 143 1.32 10.62 -20.32
CA GLY A 143 -0.08 10.32 -20.08
C GLY A 143 -0.39 9.94 -18.64
N ILE A 144 -1.63 9.51 -18.42
CA ILE A 144 -2.15 9.05 -17.13
C ILE A 144 -2.84 7.71 -17.34
N TYR A 145 -2.66 6.78 -16.40
CA TYR A 145 -3.35 5.49 -16.41
C TYR A 145 -4.81 5.64 -15.98
N MET A 146 -5.72 5.05 -16.75
CA MET A 146 -7.16 5.08 -16.54
C MET A 146 -7.69 3.72 -16.08
N SER A 147 -8.65 3.73 -15.16
CA SER A 147 -9.43 2.54 -14.77
C SER A 147 -10.34 2.07 -15.91
N SER A 148 -10.74 0.80 -15.88
CA SER A 148 -11.48 0.15 -16.97
C SER A 148 -12.88 0.75 -17.19
N GLY A 149 -13.44 1.46 -16.21
CA GLY A 149 -14.75 2.12 -16.28
C GLY A 149 -14.73 3.59 -16.73
N HIS A 150 -13.65 4.07 -17.37
CA HIS A 150 -13.43 5.50 -17.62
C HIS A 150 -14.44 6.15 -18.60
N GLY A 151 -15.18 5.39 -19.40
CA GLY A 151 -16.24 5.92 -20.28
C GLY A 151 -15.79 6.95 -21.33
N LEU A 152 -14.52 6.85 -21.77
CA LEU A 152 -13.94 7.65 -22.87
C LEU A 152 -13.78 6.74 -24.09
N SER A 153 -13.73 7.32 -25.29
CA SER A 153 -13.59 6.54 -26.52
C SER A 153 -12.16 6.06 -26.74
N ASP A 154 -11.98 5.06 -27.61
CA ASP A 154 -10.66 4.50 -27.95
C ASP A 154 -9.76 5.53 -28.67
N GLU A 155 -10.34 6.55 -29.31
CA GLU A 155 -9.55 7.67 -29.88
C GLU A 155 -8.99 8.59 -28.79
N GLN A 156 -9.65 8.65 -27.62
CA GLN A 156 -9.26 9.48 -26.49
C GLN A 156 -8.29 8.76 -25.54
N VAL A 157 -8.34 7.43 -25.50
CA VAL A 157 -7.54 6.59 -24.61
C VAL A 157 -6.85 5.48 -25.41
N ASN A 158 -5.52 5.48 -25.39
CA ASN A 158 -4.74 4.39 -26.00
C ASN A 158 -4.61 3.23 -25.00
N GLY A 159 -5.52 2.26 -25.10
CA GLY A 159 -5.59 1.12 -24.18
C GLY A 159 -6.03 1.57 -22.79
N LYS A 160 -5.08 1.71 -21.85
CA LYS A 160 -5.33 2.27 -20.50
C LYS A 160 -4.74 3.68 -20.32
N ILE A 161 -4.17 4.27 -21.36
CA ILE A 161 -3.41 5.52 -21.25
C ILE A 161 -4.21 6.68 -21.84
N TYR A 162 -4.56 7.64 -20.99
CA TYR A 162 -5.02 8.95 -21.44
C TYR A 162 -3.79 9.82 -21.75
N PRO A 163 -3.56 10.22 -23.02
CA PRO A 163 -2.41 11.02 -23.39
C PRO A 163 -2.53 12.44 -22.83
N ILE A 164 -1.41 13.04 -22.42
CA ILE A 164 -1.35 14.44 -21.99
C ILE A 164 -0.25 15.18 -22.74
N ASP A 165 -0.45 16.48 -22.94
CA ASP A 165 0.58 17.37 -23.46
C ASP A 165 0.97 18.39 -22.37
N LEU A 166 2.19 18.29 -21.85
CA LEU A 166 2.71 19.22 -20.83
C LEU A 166 2.84 20.67 -21.32
N ASN A 167 2.87 20.90 -22.63
CA ASN A 167 2.87 22.24 -23.21
C ASN A 167 1.46 22.77 -23.44
N ASN A 168 0.45 21.90 -23.40
CA ASN A 168 -0.96 22.26 -23.58
C ASN A 168 -1.87 21.40 -22.69
N LEU A 169 -1.65 21.45 -21.38
CA LEU A 169 -2.36 20.58 -20.41
C LEU A 169 -3.85 20.86 -20.35
N GLU A 170 -4.25 22.12 -20.48
CA GLU A 170 -5.66 22.51 -20.42
C GLU A 170 -6.45 21.87 -21.57
N ALA A 171 -5.98 22.05 -22.81
CA ALA A 171 -6.63 21.46 -23.97
C ALA A 171 -6.56 19.93 -23.94
N SER A 172 -5.40 19.35 -23.62
CA SER A 172 -5.26 17.87 -23.60
C SER A 172 -6.07 17.20 -22.50
N LEU A 173 -6.29 17.84 -21.34
CA LEU A 173 -7.14 17.30 -20.26
C LEU A 173 -8.63 17.64 -20.40
N SER A 174 -9.01 18.49 -21.35
CA SER A 174 -10.37 19.01 -21.46
C SER A 174 -11.43 17.90 -21.55
N ALA A 175 -11.21 16.91 -22.41
CA ALA A 175 -12.13 15.79 -22.60
C ALA A 175 -12.27 14.89 -21.37
N LEU A 176 -11.19 14.69 -20.60
CA LEU A 176 -11.26 13.99 -19.32
C LEU A 176 -12.04 14.82 -18.30
N LYS A 177 -11.75 16.11 -18.18
CA LYS A 177 -12.30 16.99 -17.14
C LYS A 177 -13.78 17.35 -17.34
N THR A 178 -14.34 17.13 -18.52
CA THR A 178 -15.79 17.26 -18.77
C THR A 178 -16.58 16.06 -18.22
N LYS A 179 -15.93 14.95 -17.89
CA LYS A 179 -16.60 13.81 -17.25
C LYS A 179 -17.00 14.17 -15.83
N GLU A 180 -18.23 13.82 -15.47
CA GLU A 180 -18.66 13.87 -14.08
C GLU A 180 -17.74 12.99 -13.22
N ASN A 181 -17.32 13.54 -12.08
CA ASN A 181 -16.38 12.88 -11.17
C ASN A 181 -15.10 12.35 -11.86
N TRP A 182 -14.56 13.09 -12.85
CA TRP A 182 -13.38 12.66 -13.61
C TRP A 182 -12.20 12.24 -12.74
N ALA A 183 -12.07 12.80 -11.53
CA ALA A 183 -10.99 12.53 -10.60
C ALA A 183 -10.98 11.08 -10.07
N ALA A 184 -12.11 10.37 -10.14
CA ALA A 184 -12.18 8.96 -9.78
C ALA A 184 -11.68 8.02 -10.90
N LEU A 185 -11.68 8.49 -12.16
CA LEU A 185 -11.41 7.64 -13.32
C LEU A 185 -9.93 7.21 -13.45
N PRO A 186 -8.92 8.04 -13.14
CA PRO A 186 -7.52 7.64 -13.22
C PRO A 186 -7.09 6.76 -12.05
N PHE A 187 -6.02 6.00 -12.27
CA PHE A 187 -5.32 5.28 -11.20
C PHE A 187 -4.48 6.21 -10.34
N THR A 188 -4.35 5.88 -9.06
CA THR A 188 -3.39 6.40 -8.09
C THR A 188 -2.61 5.23 -7.44
N GLY A 189 -1.73 5.54 -6.48
CA GLY A 189 -1.11 4.52 -5.63
C GLY A 189 -2.12 3.92 -4.65
N ASP A 190 -1.96 2.64 -4.32
CA ASP A 190 -2.69 2.00 -3.23
C ASP A 190 -2.03 2.30 -1.87
N TYR A 191 -2.60 1.78 -0.77
CA TYR A 191 -1.89 1.80 0.50
C TYR A 191 -0.86 0.67 0.54
N ASP A 192 0.40 1.05 0.34
CA ASP A 192 1.54 0.15 0.31
C ASP A 192 1.74 -0.50 1.68
N MET A 193 1.29 -1.76 1.80
CA MET A 193 1.31 -2.49 3.05
C MET A 193 2.72 -3.04 3.35
N HIS A 194 3.25 -2.65 4.49
CA HIS A 194 4.58 -3.01 4.95
C HIS A 194 4.60 -4.41 5.61
N ASP A 195 3.66 -4.66 6.53
CA ASP A 195 3.48 -5.96 7.21
C ASP A 195 2.02 -6.22 7.58
N MET A 196 1.64 -7.49 7.69
CA MET A 196 0.43 -8.02 8.29
C MET A 196 0.79 -9.02 9.40
N ILE A 197 0.31 -8.79 10.60
CA ILE A 197 0.48 -9.69 11.75
C ILE A 197 -0.87 -10.22 12.17
N SER A 198 -1.04 -11.53 12.15
CA SER A 198 -2.23 -12.19 12.66
C SER A 198 -2.08 -12.52 14.13
N PHE A 199 -3.18 -12.37 14.87
CA PHE A 199 -3.29 -12.85 16.25
C PHE A 199 -4.16 -14.11 16.36
N THR A 200 -4.42 -14.82 15.25
CA THR A 200 -5.07 -16.12 15.31
C THR A 200 -4.06 -17.18 15.77
N GLY A 201 -4.09 -17.50 17.06
CA GLY A 201 -3.08 -18.36 17.69
C GLY A 201 -1.87 -17.53 18.18
N GLN A 202 -0.67 -18.03 17.94
CA GLN A 202 0.55 -17.28 18.27
C GLN A 202 0.74 -16.12 17.29
N PRO A 203 1.01 -14.88 17.76
CA PRO A 203 1.23 -13.73 16.88
C PRO A 203 2.34 -13.98 15.85
N HIS A 204 2.01 -13.80 14.56
CA HIS A 204 2.94 -14.10 13.46
C HIS A 204 2.70 -13.24 12.22
N SER A 205 3.75 -12.98 11.44
CA SER A 205 3.61 -12.35 10.12
C SER A 205 2.89 -13.28 9.16
N VAL A 206 1.94 -12.74 8.42
CA VAL A 206 1.07 -13.49 7.50
C VAL A 206 1.85 -13.86 6.22
N PRO A 207 1.83 -15.13 5.79
CA PRO A 207 2.49 -15.54 4.54
C PRO A 207 1.82 -14.95 3.29
N SER A 208 2.60 -14.61 2.27
CA SER A 208 2.05 -14.11 1.00
C SER A 208 1.22 -15.19 0.30
N ASN A 209 0.19 -14.75 -0.44
CA ASN A 209 -0.74 -15.58 -1.17
C ASN A 209 -1.46 -16.64 -0.29
N SER A 210 -1.52 -16.40 1.03
CA SER A 210 -2.26 -17.25 1.96
C SER A 210 -3.74 -16.87 2.00
N SER A 211 -4.58 -17.81 2.44
CA SER A 211 -5.99 -17.51 2.69
C SER A 211 -6.19 -16.46 3.79
N GLU A 212 -5.23 -16.32 4.69
CA GLU A 212 -5.23 -15.33 5.76
C GLU A 212 -4.92 -13.93 5.26
N GLU A 213 -3.90 -13.78 4.40
CA GLU A 213 -3.60 -12.52 3.70
C GLU A 213 -4.85 -12.02 2.97
N ARG A 214 -5.49 -12.90 2.18
CA ARG A 214 -6.73 -12.55 1.47
C ARG A 214 -7.84 -12.13 2.42
N LYS A 215 -8.03 -12.82 3.55
CA LYS A 215 -9.07 -12.46 4.53
C LYS A 215 -8.84 -11.09 5.16
N ILE A 216 -7.59 -10.73 5.45
CA ILE A 216 -7.23 -9.41 6.00
C ILE A 216 -7.49 -8.32 4.96
N ILE A 217 -6.96 -8.47 3.74
CA ILE A 217 -7.15 -7.53 2.63
C ILE A 217 -8.65 -7.35 2.34
N ASP A 218 -9.38 -8.44 2.17
CA ASP A 218 -10.83 -8.41 1.92
C ASP A 218 -11.57 -7.70 3.05
N ARG A 219 -11.20 -7.92 4.31
CA ARG A 219 -11.88 -7.29 5.44
C ARG A 219 -11.68 -5.78 5.45
N ILE A 220 -10.46 -5.31 5.19
CA ILE A 220 -10.17 -3.88 5.07
C ILE A 220 -10.99 -3.27 3.94
N ASN A 221 -10.90 -3.83 2.73
CA ASN A 221 -11.61 -3.30 1.56
C ASN A 221 -13.14 -3.35 1.73
N ARG A 222 -13.70 -4.41 2.32
CA ARG A 222 -15.15 -4.50 2.61
C ARG A 222 -15.62 -3.44 3.60
N LEU A 223 -14.81 -3.09 4.59
CA LEU A 223 -15.16 -2.06 5.57
C LEU A 223 -15.05 -0.67 4.96
N VAL A 224 -13.98 -0.39 4.21
CA VAL A 224 -13.83 0.87 3.45
C VAL A 224 -15.00 1.09 2.49
N ALA A 225 -15.42 0.04 1.77
CA ALA A 225 -16.58 0.10 0.87
C ALA A 225 -17.91 0.48 1.56
N ARG A 226 -18.00 0.44 2.90
CA ARG A 226 -19.20 0.88 3.63
C ARG A 226 -19.30 2.40 3.74
N SER A 227 -18.16 3.09 3.78
CA SER A 227 -18.09 4.55 3.94
C SER A 227 -17.71 5.27 2.66
N ASP A 228 -17.08 4.59 1.70
CA ASP A 228 -16.66 5.18 0.43
C ASP A 228 -17.41 4.58 -0.77
N PRO A 229 -18.40 5.30 -1.34
CA PRO A 229 -19.19 4.82 -2.46
C PRO A 229 -18.40 4.71 -3.78
N ASN A 230 -17.24 5.36 -3.91
CA ASN A 230 -16.37 5.20 -5.09
C ASN A 230 -15.60 3.87 -5.06
N ARG A 231 -15.70 3.10 -3.97
CA ARG A 231 -14.90 1.90 -3.74
C ARG A 231 -15.75 0.69 -3.37
N PRO A 232 -16.73 0.31 -4.21
CA PRO A 232 -17.51 -0.89 -3.95
C PRO A 232 -16.59 -2.10 -3.93
N PHE A 233 -16.73 -2.97 -2.93
CA PHE A 233 -15.82 -4.10 -2.71
C PHE A 233 -15.62 -5.01 -3.94
N GLY A 234 -16.65 -5.14 -4.78
CA GLY A 234 -16.59 -5.95 -6.00
C GLY A 234 -15.80 -5.31 -7.13
N ASP A 235 -15.59 -3.99 -7.10
CA ASP A 235 -14.71 -3.29 -8.03
C ASP A 235 -13.28 -3.35 -7.51
N ILE A 236 -12.57 -4.35 -8.02
CA ILE A 236 -11.21 -4.61 -7.60
C ILE A 236 -10.32 -3.39 -7.85
N GLU A 237 -10.47 -2.68 -8.99
CA GLU A 237 -9.63 -1.52 -9.36
C GLU A 237 -9.73 -0.37 -8.36
N HIS A 238 -10.82 -0.28 -7.59
CA HIS A 238 -11.03 0.76 -6.58
C HIS A 238 -10.72 0.31 -5.13
N ASN A 239 -10.37 -0.97 -4.92
CA ASN A 239 -9.92 -1.44 -3.60
C ASN A 239 -8.64 -0.75 -3.16
N VAL A 240 -8.61 -0.20 -1.94
CA VAL A 240 -7.46 0.57 -1.41
C VAL A 240 -6.24 -0.28 -1.06
N ILE A 241 -6.44 -1.57 -0.78
CA ILE A 241 -5.36 -2.54 -0.64
C ILE A 241 -5.43 -3.50 -1.82
N ARG A 242 -4.42 -3.46 -2.71
CA ARG A 242 -4.40 -4.25 -3.94
C ARG A 242 -3.47 -5.45 -3.87
N HIS A 243 -2.49 -5.44 -2.96
CA HIS A 243 -1.50 -6.48 -2.86
C HIS A 243 -1.14 -6.85 -1.41
N GLY A 244 -0.38 -7.94 -1.29
CA GLY A 244 0.16 -8.45 -0.04
C GLY A 244 1.21 -7.54 0.58
N ALA A 245 1.65 -7.89 1.79
CA ALA A 245 2.64 -7.11 2.52
C ALA A 245 4.08 -7.31 2.01
N GLN A 246 4.88 -6.25 2.07
CA GLN A 246 6.30 -6.27 1.69
C GLN A 246 7.09 -7.34 2.45
N VAL A 247 6.88 -7.50 3.76
CA VAL A 247 7.65 -8.44 4.60
C VAL A 247 7.61 -9.88 4.10
N SER A 248 6.50 -10.28 3.46
CA SER A 248 6.25 -11.66 3.10
C SER A 248 6.77 -11.99 1.69
N TYR A 249 6.94 -10.97 0.84
CA TYR A 249 7.38 -11.12 -0.54
C TYR A 249 8.70 -11.89 -0.69
N PRO A 250 9.78 -11.63 0.06
CA PRO A 250 11.06 -12.34 -0.16
C PRO A 250 10.93 -13.86 0.01
N ALA A 251 10.12 -14.31 0.97
CA ALA A 251 9.88 -15.74 1.20
C ALA A 251 9.04 -16.36 0.07
N PHE A 252 8.00 -15.66 -0.39
CA PHE A 252 7.20 -16.07 -1.55
C PHE A 252 8.05 -16.15 -2.81
N ALA A 253 8.87 -15.13 -3.05
CA ALA A 253 9.78 -15.01 -4.17
C ALA A 253 10.75 -16.21 -4.21
N MET A 254 11.31 -16.61 -3.05
CA MET A 254 12.16 -17.82 -2.92
C MET A 254 11.44 -19.12 -3.33
N ASP A 255 10.17 -19.25 -2.96
CA ASP A 255 9.39 -20.50 -3.10
C ASP A 255 8.73 -20.63 -4.47
N LYS A 256 8.14 -19.54 -4.98
CA LYS A 256 7.29 -19.55 -6.18
C LYS A 256 7.91 -18.90 -7.42
N GLU A 257 8.89 -18.02 -7.27
CA GLU A 257 9.46 -17.22 -8.37
C GLU A 257 10.96 -17.42 -8.56
N LYS A 258 11.53 -18.50 -8.00
CA LYS A 258 12.98 -18.73 -7.93
C LYS A 258 13.72 -18.59 -9.26
N GLU A 259 13.20 -19.20 -10.32
CA GLU A 259 13.86 -19.18 -11.64
C GLU A 259 13.77 -17.81 -12.31
N GLU A 260 12.63 -17.13 -12.19
CA GLU A 260 12.48 -15.75 -12.67
C GLU A 260 13.43 -14.81 -11.92
N ILE A 261 13.52 -14.92 -10.61
CA ILE A 261 14.41 -14.07 -9.79
C ILE A 261 15.88 -14.30 -10.15
N LYS A 262 16.30 -15.56 -10.35
CA LYS A 262 17.67 -15.86 -10.80
C LYS A 262 17.96 -15.20 -12.14
N LYS A 263 17.05 -15.30 -13.11
CA LYS A 263 17.17 -14.65 -14.43
C LYS A 263 17.29 -13.14 -14.32
N HIS A 264 16.56 -12.53 -13.38
CA HIS A 264 16.61 -11.08 -13.13
C HIS A 264 17.72 -10.67 -12.16
N GLY A 265 18.55 -11.60 -11.70
CA GLY A 265 19.72 -11.31 -10.86
C GLY A 265 19.37 -10.97 -9.41
N GLY A 266 18.19 -11.35 -8.94
CA GLY A 266 17.71 -11.09 -7.57
C GLY A 266 16.34 -10.44 -7.53
N ILE A 267 15.94 -10.03 -6.33
CA ILE A 267 14.77 -9.18 -6.09
C ILE A 267 15.22 -7.74 -5.91
N VAL A 268 14.30 -6.78 -6.06
CA VAL A 268 14.60 -5.37 -5.79
C VAL A 268 14.93 -5.21 -4.30
N LYS A 269 16.09 -4.61 -3.99
CA LYS A 269 16.59 -4.47 -2.61
C LYS A 269 15.58 -3.77 -1.69
N ALA A 270 14.93 -2.73 -2.21
CA ALA A 270 13.89 -1.99 -1.49
C ALA A 270 12.64 -2.80 -1.11
N VAL A 271 12.44 -3.99 -1.70
CA VAL A 271 11.36 -4.93 -1.36
C VAL A 271 11.87 -6.05 -0.43
N ALA A 272 13.19 -6.26 -0.39
CA ALA A 272 13.83 -7.27 0.47
C ALA A 272 14.07 -6.78 1.90
N GLU A 273 14.29 -5.48 2.05
CA GLU A 273 14.62 -4.80 3.31
C GLU A 273 13.36 -4.20 3.95
N PRO A 274 13.41 -3.75 5.22
CA PRO A 274 12.28 -3.03 5.84
C PRO A 274 11.85 -1.78 5.04
N GLY A 275 12.77 -1.20 4.26
CA GLY A 275 12.49 -0.02 3.46
C GLY A 275 12.59 1.26 4.28
N GLU A 276 11.89 2.30 3.83
CA GLU A 276 11.96 3.64 4.43
C GLU A 276 10.98 3.75 5.60
N PHE A 277 11.45 4.35 6.69
CA PHE A 277 10.65 4.77 7.83
C PHE A 277 10.28 6.26 7.73
N PRO A 278 9.22 6.74 8.40
CA PRO A 278 8.33 6.02 9.33
C PRO A 278 7.36 5.03 8.66
N VAL A 279 6.83 4.10 9.46
CA VAL A 279 5.67 3.25 9.11
C VAL A 279 4.53 3.49 10.11
N ALA A 280 3.30 3.59 9.61
CA ALA A 280 2.10 3.69 10.44
C ALA A 280 1.54 2.30 10.70
N ILE A 281 1.27 1.97 11.95
CA ILE A 281 0.80 0.66 12.39
C ILE A 281 -0.58 0.82 12.98
N VAL A 282 -1.54 0.01 12.55
CA VAL A 282 -2.82 -0.15 13.24
C VAL A 282 -2.87 -1.53 13.87
N SER A 283 -3.12 -1.58 15.17
CA SER A 283 -3.22 -2.81 15.94
C SER A 283 -4.42 -2.74 16.87
N LYS A 284 -5.36 -3.67 16.71
CA LYS A 284 -6.62 -3.72 17.46
C LYS A 284 -7.37 -2.38 17.45
N GLY A 285 -7.29 -1.65 16.34
CA GLY A 285 -7.92 -0.35 16.16
C GLY A 285 -7.17 0.86 16.72
N LYS A 286 -5.97 0.68 17.29
CA LYS A 286 -5.12 1.79 17.73
C LYS A 286 -3.99 2.03 16.73
N TRP A 287 -3.79 3.29 16.35
CA TRP A 287 -2.66 3.73 15.54
C TRP A 287 -1.42 3.97 16.40
N THR A 288 -0.27 3.55 15.89
CA THR A 288 1.07 3.91 16.37
C THR A 288 1.98 4.18 15.18
N ILE A 289 3.11 4.84 15.40
CA ILE A 289 4.12 5.08 14.38
C ILE A 289 5.44 4.50 14.88
N ALA A 290 6.11 3.76 13.99
CA ALA A 290 7.51 3.40 14.18
C ALA A 290 8.36 4.26 13.25
N ASN A 291 9.23 5.09 13.82
CA ASN A 291 10.09 6.02 13.09
C ASN A 291 11.40 5.37 12.61
N ASN A 292 11.69 4.17 13.09
CA ASN A 292 12.89 3.41 12.75
C ASN A 292 12.66 1.91 13.03
N ILE A 293 13.66 1.10 12.67
CA ILE A 293 13.59 -0.36 12.82
C ILE A 293 13.55 -0.82 14.28
N ASP A 294 14.14 -0.05 15.20
CA ASP A 294 14.15 -0.39 16.62
C ASP A 294 12.77 -0.21 17.25
N GLU A 295 12.09 0.91 16.95
CA GLU A 295 10.70 1.14 17.34
C GLU A 295 9.74 0.10 16.74
N LEU A 296 9.98 -0.31 15.48
CA LEU A 296 9.23 -1.40 14.89
C LEU A 296 9.47 -2.71 15.65
N ASN A 297 10.72 -3.03 15.99
CA ASN A 297 11.05 -4.23 16.77
C ASN A 297 10.42 -4.20 18.17
N GLN A 298 10.38 -3.03 18.82
CA GLN A 298 9.64 -2.85 20.07
C GLN A 298 8.15 -3.16 19.91
N PHE A 299 7.53 -2.71 18.82
CA PHE A 299 6.13 -3.06 18.53
C PHE A 299 5.93 -4.58 18.41
N TYR A 300 6.76 -5.30 17.64
CA TYR A 300 6.66 -6.76 17.53
C TYR A 300 6.77 -7.45 18.90
N ASN A 301 7.75 -7.05 19.71
CA ASN A 301 7.94 -7.62 21.05
C ASN A 301 6.73 -7.36 21.95
N SER A 302 6.15 -6.15 21.89
CA SER A 302 5.00 -5.75 22.71
C SER A 302 3.74 -6.59 22.45
N ILE A 303 3.59 -7.12 21.24
CA ILE A 303 2.46 -7.97 20.83
C ILE A 303 2.81 -9.46 20.82
N GLY A 304 4.00 -9.85 21.29
CA GLY A 304 4.46 -11.24 21.31
C GLY A 304 4.77 -11.84 19.93
N ALA A 305 4.90 -11.00 18.90
CA ALA A 305 5.30 -11.43 17.55
C ALA A 305 6.83 -11.41 17.40
N LYS A 306 7.35 -12.19 16.45
CA LYS A 306 8.79 -12.21 16.12
C LYS A 306 9.05 -11.50 14.81
N MET A 307 9.84 -10.44 14.85
CA MET A 307 10.35 -9.80 13.63
C MET A 307 11.15 -10.79 12.80
N LYS A 308 10.97 -10.78 11.48
CA LYS A 308 11.76 -11.59 10.57
C LYS A 308 13.24 -11.30 10.74
N VAL A 309 14.06 -12.34 10.73
CA VAL A 309 15.52 -12.23 10.93
C VAL A 309 16.15 -11.27 9.91
N SER A 310 15.68 -11.29 8.66
CA SER A 310 16.14 -10.40 7.59
C SER A 310 15.91 -8.91 7.86
N TRP A 311 15.03 -8.56 8.80
CA TRP A 311 14.69 -7.20 9.17
C TRP A 311 15.24 -6.81 10.54
N LYS A 312 15.82 -7.76 11.30
CA LYS A 312 16.34 -7.45 12.64
C LYS A 312 17.51 -6.46 12.55
N PRO A 313 17.57 -5.46 13.46
CA PRO A 313 18.71 -4.57 13.57
C PRO A 313 20.03 -5.36 13.72
N GLY A 314 21.04 -5.01 12.92
CA GLY A 314 22.36 -5.65 12.98
C GLY A 314 22.43 -7.09 12.47
N ALA A 315 21.33 -7.68 12.00
CA ALA A 315 21.36 -9.00 11.38
C ALA A 315 21.75 -8.90 9.90
N GLU A 316 22.69 -9.71 9.45
CA GLU A 316 22.86 -9.95 8.01
C GLU A 316 21.57 -10.61 7.48
N ASN A 317 21.02 -10.13 6.35
CA ASN A 317 19.86 -10.75 5.74
C ASN A 317 20.26 -12.16 5.25
N PRO A 318 19.86 -13.23 5.95
CA PRO A 318 20.47 -14.54 5.72
C PRO A 318 20.03 -15.16 4.40
N GLY A 319 19.03 -14.58 3.72
CA GLY A 319 18.50 -15.03 2.44
C GLY A 319 18.90 -14.19 1.23
N PHE A 320 19.34 -12.94 1.43
CA PHE A 320 19.62 -12.02 0.33
C PHE A 320 20.84 -11.14 0.60
N VAL A 321 21.71 -10.99 -0.40
CA VAL A 321 22.87 -10.08 -0.37
C VAL A 321 22.81 -9.11 -1.54
N SER A 322 23.38 -7.92 -1.38
CA SER A 322 23.48 -6.95 -2.48
C SER A 322 24.13 -7.58 -3.71
N ASN A 323 23.58 -7.34 -4.90
CA ASN A 323 24.15 -7.82 -6.15
C ASN A 323 25.12 -6.77 -6.73
N PRO A 324 26.45 -7.00 -6.70
CA PRO A 324 27.42 -6.03 -7.20
C PRO A 324 27.30 -5.80 -8.71
N GLN A 325 26.79 -6.78 -9.44
CA GLN A 325 26.65 -6.76 -10.90
C GLN A 325 25.37 -6.03 -11.35
N ARG A 326 24.42 -5.81 -10.43
CA ARG A 326 23.15 -5.11 -10.69
C ARG A 326 22.80 -4.22 -9.49
N PRO A 327 23.27 -2.97 -9.48
CA PRO A 327 22.98 -2.01 -8.41
C PRO A 327 21.47 -1.92 -8.13
N GLY A 328 21.09 -1.94 -6.84
CA GLY A 328 19.68 -1.91 -6.41
C GLY A 328 18.98 -3.27 -6.37
N MET A 329 19.63 -4.35 -6.81
CA MET A 329 19.12 -5.72 -6.69
C MET A 329 19.78 -6.46 -5.52
N ALA A 330 19.03 -7.35 -4.87
CA ALA A 330 19.49 -8.26 -3.85
C ALA A 330 19.34 -9.71 -4.36
N ARG A 331 20.47 -10.40 -4.54
CA ARG A 331 20.51 -11.80 -4.99
C ARG A 331 20.42 -12.76 -3.82
N PHE A 332 20.01 -14.00 -4.07
CA PHE A 332 20.04 -15.04 -3.05
C PHE A 332 21.43 -15.17 -2.43
N SER A 333 21.50 -15.18 -1.10
CA SER A 333 22.69 -15.63 -0.40
C SER A 333 22.89 -17.11 -0.74
N ARG A 334 24.11 -17.49 -1.13
CA ARG A 334 24.47 -18.91 -1.11
C ARG A 334 24.71 -19.23 0.35
N LYS A 335 23.81 -19.99 0.99
CA LYS A 335 24.17 -20.66 2.25
C LYS A 335 25.44 -21.46 1.95
N ARG A 336 26.50 -21.22 2.73
CA ARG A 336 27.63 -22.14 2.79
C ARG A 336 27.21 -23.40 3.53
#